data_AF-A0A9X7C0W6-F1
#
_entry.id   AF-A0A9X7C0W6-F1
#
_cell.length_a   1.000
_cell.length_b   1.000
_cell.length_c   1.000
_cell.angle_alpha   90.00
_cell.angle_beta   90.00
_cell.angle_gamma   90.00
#
_symmetry.space_group_name_H-M   'P 1'
#
loop_
_entity.id
_entity.type
_entity.pdbx_description
1 polymer ?
#
loop_
_entity_poly.entity_id
_entity_poly.type
_entity_poly.pdbx_seq_one_letter_code
_entity_poly.pdbx_strand_id
1 'polypeptide(L)'
;MKLNIRSYTIRPIIRKLDSKLYCVPKRKKLINKAINHIINVIDIIIFENESKTTKEYLTSRKYETLKMFLSFVIEKGYCTLTQEKMAYKAGVSKPIISDLIKWLEEIEICQQIRTVGAGKRRNSFYILTLHPNYLYILEYFRTEWYFPLKMNPLYSKYRIELNELL
;
A
#
# COMPACT_ATOMS: atom_id res chain seq x y z
N MET A 1 9.92 -11.01 3.58
CA MET A 1 10.21 -11.15 5.03
C MET A 1 8.88 -11.32 5.79
N LYS A 2 8.86 -12.02 6.93
CA LYS A 2 7.62 -12.38 7.66
C LYS A 2 7.68 -11.87 9.11
N LEU A 3 6.72 -11.04 9.52
CA LEU A 3 6.61 -10.58 10.90
C LEU A 3 5.93 -11.68 11.74
N ASN A 4 6.67 -12.25 12.68
CA ASN A 4 6.14 -13.26 13.59
C ASN A 4 5.40 -12.58 14.74
N ILE A 5 4.07 -12.57 14.67
CA ILE A 5 3.24 -12.04 15.74
C ILE A 5 2.90 -13.22 16.66
N ARG A 6 3.77 -13.51 17.63
CA ARG A 6 3.48 -14.47 18.72
C ARG A 6 2.25 -13.97 19.47
N SER A 7 1.18 -14.78 19.50
CA SER A 7 -0.07 -14.64 20.29
C SER A 7 -0.85 -13.31 20.29
N TYR A 8 -0.34 -12.19 19.79
CA TYR A 8 -1.07 -10.92 19.72
C TYR A 8 -1.99 -10.87 18.49
N THR A 9 -3.24 -10.46 18.71
CA THR A 9 -4.16 -10.06 17.64
C THR A 9 -3.50 -8.90 16.87
N ILE A 10 -3.77 -8.69 15.59
CA ILE A 10 -3.22 -7.53 14.83
C ILE A 10 -3.71 -6.16 15.36
N ARG A 11 -4.77 -6.19 16.18
CA ARG A 11 -5.53 -5.03 16.65
C ARG A 11 -4.73 -4.07 17.55
N PRO A 12 -3.92 -4.50 18.53
CA PRO A 12 -3.08 -3.58 19.31
C PRO A 12 -2.03 -2.89 18.45
N ILE A 13 -1.48 -3.60 17.45
CA ILE A 13 -0.53 -3.03 16.49
C ILE A 13 -1.19 -1.88 15.73
N ILE A 14 -2.37 -2.15 15.15
CA ILE A 14 -3.16 -1.14 14.42
C ILE A 14 -3.51 0.03 15.33
N ARG A 15 -3.95 -0.22 16.57
CA ARG A 15 -4.34 0.85 17.50
C ARG A 15 -3.17 1.78 17.86
N LYS A 16 -2.00 1.22 18.16
CA LYS A 16 -0.80 2.00 18.48
C LYS A 16 -0.34 2.80 17.25
N LEU A 17 -0.28 2.15 16.09
CA LEU A 17 0.07 2.81 14.84
C LEU A 17 -0.91 3.95 14.49
N ASP A 18 -2.21 3.66 14.42
CA ASP A 18 -3.26 4.62 14.03
C ASP A 18 -3.31 5.87 14.92
N SER A 19 -2.98 5.75 16.20
CA SER A 19 -2.98 6.88 17.14
C SER A 19 -1.97 7.99 16.81
N LYS A 20 -1.03 7.71 15.89
CA LYS A 20 0.07 8.60 15.55
C LYS A 20 0.08 8.97 14.07
N LEU A 21 -0.81 8.37 13.27
CA LEU A 21 -0.86 8.59 11.84
C LEU A 21 -1.80 9.74 11.47
N TYR A 22 -1.37 10.52 10.50
CA TYR A 22 -2.28 11.41 9.79
C TYR A 22 -3.29 10.57 8.98
N CYS A 23 -4.57 10.94 9.05
CA CYS A 23 -5.63 10.32 8.27
C CYS A 23 -6.11 11.31 7.21
N VAL A 24 -5.94 10.96 5.93
CA VAL A 24 -6.45 11.76 4.82
C VAL A 24 -7.98 11.83 4.93
N PRO A 25 -8.59 13.03 4.88
CA PRO A 25 -10.04 13.15 4.92
C PRO A 25 -10.69 12.36 3.78
N LYS A 26 -11.83 11.71 4.06
CA LYS A 26 -12.61 10.92 3.08
C LYS A 26 -13.36 11.78 2.06
N ARG A 27 -12.70 12.82 1.55
CA ARG A 27 -13.22 13.68 0.48
C ARG A 27 -12.82 13.07 -0.85
N LYS A 28 -13.82 12.71 -1.67
CA LYS A 28 -13.61 12.09 -2.99
C LYS A 28 -12.57 12.83 -3.85
N LYS A 29 -12.58 14.17 -3.81
CA LYS A 29 -11.62 15.01 -4.55
C LYS A 29 -10.17 14.80 -4.08
N LEU A 30 -9.92 14.77 -2.77
CA LEU A 30 -8.58 14.57 -2.20
C LEU A 30 -8.07 13.15 -2.48
N ILE A 31 -8.91 12.14 -2.25
CA ILE A 31 -8.58 10.74 -2.54
C ILE A 31 -8.22 10.57 -4.02
N ASN A 32 -9.04 11.10 -4.93
CA ASN A 32 -8.77 11.00 -6.37
C ASN A 32 -7.50 11.74 -6.78
N LYS A 33 -7.23 12.92 -6.20
CA LYS A 33 -5.98 13.67 -6.45
C LYS A 33 -4.77 12.84 -6.05
N ALA A 34 -4.80 12.24 -4.87
CA ALA A 34 -3.71 11.40 -4.36
C ALA A 34 -3.53 10.12 -5.18
N ILE A 35 -4.62 9.47 -5.60
CA ILE A 35 -4.58 8.32 -6.50
C ILE A 35 -3.95 8.71 -7.85
N ASN A 36 -4.34 9.85 -8.42
CA ASN A 36 -3.79 10.31 -9.70
C ASN A 36 -2.30 10.62 -9.59
N HIS A 37 -1.84 11.22 -8.49
CA HIS A 37 -0.40 11.41 -8.25
C HIS A 37 0.37 10.09 -8.28
N ILE A 38 -0.13 9.08 -7.57
CA ILE A 38 0.51 7.76 -7.54
C ILE A 38 0.50 7.12 -8.93
N ILE A 39 -0.62 7.22 -9.67
CA ILE A 39 -0.69 6.72 -11.05
C ILE A 39 0.32 7.44 -11.95
N ASN A 40 0.48 8.75 -11.83
CA ASN A 40 1.49 9.49 -12.60
C ASN A 40 2.91 9.01 -12.28
N VAL A 41 3.21 8.69 -11.02
CA VAL A 41 4.51 8.12 -10.64
C VAL A 41 4.68 6.72 -11.24
N ILE A 42 3.63 5.89 -11.23
CA ILE A 42 3.65 4.59 -11.91
C ILE A 42 3.86 4.78 -13.41
N ASP A 43 3.19 5.76 -14.04
CA ASP A 43 3.36 6.07 -15.45
C ASP A 43 4.82 6.41 -15.76
N ILE A 44 5.48 7.23 -14.94
CA ILE A 44 6.92 7.54 -15.10
C ILE A 44 7.75 6.25 -15.07
N ILE A 45 7.54 5.39 -14.06
CA ILE A 45 8.31 4.15 -13.88
C ILE A 45 8.06 3.16 -15.04
N ILE A 46 6.81 3.02 -15.49
CA ILE A 46 6.46 2.10 -16.58
C ILE A 46 6.91 2.66 -17.92
N PHE A 47 6.80 3.97 -18.14
CA PHE A 47 7.23 4.59 -19.39
C PHE A 47 8.74 4.46 -19.59
N GLU A 48 9.54 4.62 -18.53
CA GLU A 48 10.99 4.41 -18.55
C GLU A 48 11.38 2.97 -18.99
N ASN A 49 10.57 1.96 -18.68
CA ASN A 49 10.88 0.55 -18.95
C ASN A 49 10.18 -0.01 -20.21
N GLU A 50 8.96 0.43 -20.49
CA GLU A 50 8.02 -0.20 -21.44
C GLU A 50 7.51 0.78 -22.50
N SER A 51 7.84 2.08 -22.40
CA SER A 51 7.33 3.15 -23.28
C SER A 51 5.80 3.20 -23.38
N LYS A 52 5.10 2.81 -22.31
CA LYS A 52 3.64 2.76 -22.20
C LYS A 52 3.17 3.49 -20.94
N THR A 53 1.96 4.05 -21.00
CA THR A 53 1.25 4.46 -19.79
C THR A 53 0.76 3.24 -19.01
N THR A 54 0.50 3.39 -17.71
CA THR A 54 -0.09 2.36 -16.85
C THR A 54 -1.41 1.85 -17.42
N LYS A 55 -2.21 2.73 -18.03
CA LYS A 55 -3.49 2.38 -18.64
C LYS A 55 -3.33 1.52 -19.90
N GLU A 56 -2.25 1.70 -20.66
CA GLU A 56 -1.92 0.89 -21.83
C GLU A 56 -1.23 -0.42 -21.44
N TYR A 57 -0.40 -0.38 -20.39
CA TYR A 57 0.31 -1.53 -19.87
C TYR A 57 -0.63 -2.54 -19.19
N LEU A 58 -1.60 -2.04 -18.41
CA LEU A 58 -2.58 -2.87 -17.72
C LEU A 58 -3.83 -3.08 -18.58
N THR A 59 -4.47 -4.23 -18.42
CA THR A 59 -5.85 -4.40 -18.91
C THR A 59 -6.79 -3.47 -18.14
N SER A 60 -7.89 -3.05 -18.78
CA SER A 60 -8.91 -2.20 -18.13
C SER A 60 -9.33 -2.72 -16.74
N ARG A 61 -9.53 -4.04 -16.62
CA ARG A 61 -9.86 -4.69 -15.34
C ARG A 61 -8.76 -4.53 -14.29
N LYS A 62 -7.48 -4.70 -14.66
CA LYS A 62 -6.35 -4.51 -13.74
C LYS A 62 -6.17 -3.04 -13.35
N TYR A 63 -6.39 -2.12 -14.27
CA TYR A 63 -6.33 -0.68 -14.02
C TYR A 63 -7.40 -0.20 -13.02
N GLU A 64 -8.64 -0.67 -13.16
CA GLU A 64 -9.68 -0.38 -12.16
C GLU A 64 -9.37 -1.02 -10.80
N THR A 65 -8.82 -2.23 -10.80
CA THR A 65 -8.39 -2.91 -9.57
C THR A 65 -7.25 -2.14 -8.88
N LEU A 66 -6.32 -1.55 -9.64
CA LEU A 66 -5.26 -0.68 -9.12
C LEU A 66 -5.85 0.53 -8.41
N LYS A 67 -6.74 1.29 -9.06
CA LYS A 67 -7.40 2.45 -8.44
C LYS A 67 -8.11 2.08 -7.16
N MET A 68 -8.79 0.92 -7.15
CA MET A 68 -9.49 0.45 -5.96
C MET A 68 -8.53 0.05 -4.85
N PHE A 69 -7.45 -0.66 -5.15
CA PHE A 69 -6.41 -0.98 -4.17
C PHE A 69 -5.83 0.30 -3.56
N LEU A 70 -5.49 1.30 -4.37
CA LEU A 70 -4.98 2.59 -3.90
C LEU A 70 -5.98 3.27 -2.96
N SER A 71 -7.28 3.20 -3.26
CA SER A 71 -8.32 3.75 -2.38
C SER A 71 -8.37 3.09 -0.99
N PHE A 72 -7.93 1.83 -0.86
CA PHE A 72 -7.87 1.14 0.43
C PHE A 72 -6.69 1.59 1.31
N VAL A 73 -5.57 1.98 0.70
CA VAL A 73 -4.34 2.33 1.41
C VAL A 73 -4.19 3.84 1.64
N ILE A 74 -4.77 4.68 0.79
CA ILE A 74 -4.48 6.13 0.76
C ILE A 74 -4.90 6.86 2.02
N GLU A 75 -5.93 6.39 2.74
CA GLU A 75 -6.44 7.07 3.94
C GLU A 75 -5.38 7.20 5.02
N LYS A 76 -4.53 6.17 5.20
CA LYS A 76 -3.53 6.11 6.28
C LYS A 76 -2.12 5.86 5.77
N GLY A 77 -1.96 5.63 4.48
CA GLY A 77 -0.72 5.11 3.88
C GLY A 77 -0.53 3.60 4.05
N TYR A 78 -1.50 2.89 4.63
CA TYR A 78 -1.47 1.43 4.68
C TYR A 78 -2.87 0.82 4.82
N CYS A 79 -3.00 -0.47 4.55
CA CYS A 79 -4.19 -1.23 4.94
C CYS A 79 -3.84 -2.67 5.37
N THR A 80 -4.77 -3.31 6.09
CA THR A 80 -4.63 -4.71 6.54
C THR A 80 -5.75 -5.63 6.05
N LEU A 81 -6.42 -5.27 4.94
CA LEU A 81 -7.47 -6.10 4.35
C LEU A 81 -6.89 -7.42 3.86
N THR A 82 -7.63 -8.52 3.96
CA THR A 82 -7.22 -9.77 3.31
C THR A 82 -7.39 -9.63 1.80
N GLN A 83 -6.58 -10.37 1.03
CA GLN A 83 -6.73 -10.36 -0.43
C GLN A 83 -8.12 -10.87 -0.86
N GLU A 84 -8.73 -11.78 -0.09
CA GLU A 84 -10.10 -12.23 -0.30
C GLU A 84 -11.11 -11.08 -0.16
N LYS A 85 -10.96 -10.25 0.87
CA LYS A 85 -11.84 -9.09 1.08
C LYS A 85 -11.60 -8.01 0.03
N MET A 86 -10.36 -7.80 -0.40
CA MET A 86 -10.05 -6.89 -1.50
C MET A 86 -10.67 -7.37 -2.80
N ALA A 87 -10.52 -8.65 -3.13
CA ALA A 87 -11.06 -9.28 -4.33
C ALA A 87 -12.59 -9.17 -4.38
N TYR A 88 -13.25 -9.48 -3.26
CA TYR A 88 -14.69 -9.31 -3.10
C TYR A 88 -15.13 -7.85 -3.34
N LYS A 89 -14.47 -6.88 -2.69
CA LYS A 89 -14.79 -5.45 -2.87
C LYS A 89 -14.55 -4.95 -4.29
N ALA A 90 -13.56 -5.50 -4.97
CA ALA A 90 -13.20 -5.14 -6.34
C ALA A 90 -13.96 -5.91 -7.43
N GLY A 91 -14.80 -6.89 -7.08
CA GLY A 91 -15.50 -7.71 -8.07
C GLY A 91 -14.53 -8.50 -8.97
N VAL A 92 -13.38 -8.91 -8.42
CA VAL A 92 -12.33 -9.66 -9.14
C VAL A 92 -11.97 -10.93 -8.40
N SER A 93 -11.26 -11.83 -9.09
CA SER A 93 -10.71 -13.02 -8.45
C SER A 93 -9.50 -12.68 -7.59
N LYS A 94 -9.25 -13.47 -6.54
CA LYS A 94 -8.07 -13.31 -5.68
C LYS A 94 -6.73 -13.32 -6.45
N PRO A 95 -6.53 -14.16 -7.49
CA PRO A 95 -5.32 -14.08 -8.32
C PRO A 95 -5.07 -12.69 -8.90
N ILE A 96 -6.09 -11.97 -9.37
CA ILE A 96 -5.93 -10.61 -9.91
C ILE A 96 -5.38 -9.65 -8.84
N ILE A 97 -5.87 -9.75 -7.59
CA ILE A 97 -5.35 -8.96 -6.47
C ILE A 97 -3.92 -9.36 -6.13
N SER A 98 -3.62 -10.65 -6.12
CA SER A 98 -2.27 -11.16 -5.83
C SER A 98 -1.26 -10.70 -6.86
N ASP A 99 -1.60 -10.78 -8.14
CA ASP A 99 -0.75 -10.33 -9.25
C ASP A 99 -0.53 -8.81 -9.20
N LEU A 100 -1.59 -8.04 -8.92
CA LEU A 100 -1.50 -6.60 -8.76
C LEU A 100 -0.56 -6.22 -7.62
N ILE A 101 -0.72 -6.82 -6.43
CA ILE A 101 0.13 -6.54 -5.28
C ILE A 101 1.58 -6.90 -5.59
N LYS A 102 1.82 -8.07 -6.20
CA LYS A 102 3.16 -8.52 -6.57
C LYS A 102 3.84 -7.52 -7.51
N TRP A 103 3.12 -7.08 -8.54
CA TRP A 103 3.60 -6.06 -9.46
C TRP A 103 3.89 -4.74 -8.75
N LEU A 104 3.01 -4.27 -7.86
CA LEU A 104 3.26 -3.05 -7.06
C LEU A 104 4.46 -3.18 -6.10
N GLU A 105 4.77 -4.38 -5.62
CA GLU A 105 6.02 -4.65 -4.87
C GLU A 105 7.24 -4.60 -5.79
N GLU A 106 7.14 -5.16 -7.00
CA GLU A 106 8.23 -5.17 -8.00
C GLU A 106 8.59 -3.76 -8.47
N ILE A 107 7.59 -2.90 -8.68
CA ILE A 107 7.79 -1.48 -9.04
C ILE A 107 7.91 -0.58 -7.81
N GLU A 108 8.07 -1.15 -6.61
CA GLU A 108 8.43 -0.39 -5.40
C GLU A 108 7.39 0.61 -4.87
N ILE A 109 6.15 0.58 -5.38
CA ILE A 109 5.03 1.44 -4.96
C ILE A 109 4.37 0.91 -3.67
N CYS A 110 4.42 -0.40 -3.44
CA CYS A 110 3.85 -1.04 -2.27
C CYS A 110 4.90 -1.89 -1.56
N GLN A 111 4.92 -1.82 -0.23
CA GLN A 111 5.71 -2.72 0.60
C GLN A 111 4.79 -3.60 1.44
N GLN A 112 4.92 -4.93 1.30
CA GLN A 112 4.11 -5.87 2.08
C GLN A 112 4.86 -6.38 3.32
N ILE A 113 4.23 -6.22 4.49
CA ILE A 113 4.62 -6.94 5.70
C ILE A 113 3.67 -8.11 5.89
N ARG A 114 4.14 -9.31 5.56
CA ARG A 114 3.40 -10.55 5.77
C ARG A 114 3.42 -10.89 7.25
N THR A 115 2.26 -10.95 7.89
CA THR A 115 2.19 -11.41 9.27
C THR A 115 2.01 -12.93 9.31
N VAL A 116 2.72 -13.58 10.23
CA VAL A 116 2.60 -15.02 10.50
C VAL A 116 2.17 -15.18 11.94
N GLY A 117 1.16 -16.01 12.17
CA GLY A 117 0.80 -16.49 13.50
C GLY A 117 0.58 -18.00 13.44
N ALA A 118 0.64 -18.66 14.60
CA ALA A 118 0.55 -20.12 14.75
C ALA A 118 -0.57 -20.73 13.88
N GLY A 119 -0.19 -21.34 12.75
CA GLY A 119 -1.04 -22.19 11.91
C GLY A 119 -2.04 -21.53 10.94
N LYS A 120 -2.21 -20.20 10.88
CA LYS A 120 -3.19 -19.56 9.96
C LYS A 120 -2.57 -18.51 9.04
N ARG A 121 -3.01 -18.46 7.77
CA ARG A 121 -2.76 -17.33 6.85
C ARG A 121 -3.41 -16.08 7.43
N ARG A 122 -2.60 -15.09 7.86
CA ARG A 122 -3.07 -13.86 8.51
C ARG A 122 -2.96 -12.66 7.57
N ASN A 123 -3.66 -11.58 7.95
CA ASN A 123 -3.64 -10.28 7.27
C ASN A 123 -2.19 -9.82 7.01
N SER A 124 -1.97 -9.13 5.89
CA SER A 124 -0.69 -8.45 5.64
C SER A 124 -0.89 -6.96 5.83
N PHE A 125 0.16 -6.23 6.22
CA PHE A 125 0.17 -4.78 6.03
C PHE A 125 0.62 -4.51 4.60
N TYR A 126 -0.19 -3.76 3.86
CA TYR A 126 0.17 -3.21 2.56
C TYR A 126 0.43 -1.73 2.78
N ILE A 127 1.69 -1.33 2.64
CA ILE A 127 2.14 0.02 2.96
C ILE A 127 2.43 0.73 1.64
N LEU A 128 1.82 1.90 1.44
CA LEU A 128 2.06 2.74 0.28
C LEU A 128 3.37 3.51 0.49
N THR A 129 4.35 3.28 -0.37
CA THR A 129 5.71 3.83 -0.20
C THR A 129 5.74 5.34 -0.37
N LEU A 130 4.85 5.92 -1.17
CA LEU A 130 4.80 7.36 -1.46
C LEU A 130 3.99 8.19 -0.44
N HIS A 131 3.38 7.56 0.55
CA HIS A 131 2.51 8.26 1.49
C HIS A 131 3.32 9.05 2.53
N PRO A 132 2.88 10.24 3.01
CA PRO A 132 3.60 11.00 4.04
C PRO A 132 3.93 10.20 5.30
N ASN A 133 2.99 9.34 5.72
CA ASN A 133 3.17 8.45 6.87
C ASN A 133 4.21 7.33 6.67
N TYR A 134 4.77 7.15 5.47
CA TYR A 134 5.61 5.98 5.16
C TYR A 134 6.79 5.82 6.11
N LEU A 135 7.57 6.89 6.34
CA LEU A 135 8.70 6.85 7.27
C LEU A 135 8.29 6.50 8.69
N TYR A 136 7.18 7.07 9.17
CA TYR A 136 6.67 6.76 10.50
C TYR A 136 6.29 5.28 10.62
N ILE A 137 5.59 4.73 9.61
CA ILE A 137 5.21 3.32 9.57
C ILE A 137 6.46 2.43 9.55
N LEU A 138 7.47 2.77 8.74
CA LEU A 138 8.74 2.06 8.69
C LEU A 138 9.42 2.04 10.05
N GLU A 139 9.56 3.20 10.68
CA GLU A 139 10.25 3.36 11.96
C GLU A 139 9.53 2.63 13.08
N TYR A 140 8.19 2.68 13.10
CA TYR A 140 7.38 1.89 14.02
C TYR A 140 7.68 0.40 13.91
N PHE A 141 7.72 -0.18 12.72
CA PHE A 141 8.04 -1.60 12.56
C PHE A 141 9.51 -1.94 12.83
N ARG A 142 10.44 -1.00 12.60
CA ARG A 142 11.85 -1.20 12.92
C ARG A 142 12.13 -1.19 14.41
N THR A 143 11.54 -0.27 15.16
CA THR A 143 11.85 -0.05 16.58
C THR A 143 11.00 -0.94 17.48
N GLU A 144 9.69 -1.00 17.24
CA GLU A 144 8.74 -1.71 18.12
C GLU A 144 8.68 -3.22 17.82
N TRP A 145 9.02 -3.60 16.60
CA TRP A 145 8.88 -4.98 16.12
C TRP A 145 10.19 -5.59 15.60
N TYR A 146 11.30 -4.85 15.70
CA TYR A 146 12.63 -5.28 15.22
C TYR A 146 12.59 -5.83 13.78
N PHE A 147 11.69 -5.30 12.95
CA PHE A 147 11.49 -5.76 11.58
C PHE A 147 12.36 -4.90 10.64
N PRO A 148 13.43 -5.46 10.04
CA PRO A 148 14.42 -4.66 9.32
C PRO A 148 13.91 -4.21 7.93
N LEU A 149 12.99 -3.27 7.92
CA LEU A 149 12.53 -2.60 6.71
C LEU A 149 13.56 -1.58 6.26
N LYS A 150 13.82 -1.57 4.96
CA LYS A 150 14.58 -0.50 4.30
C LYS A 150 13.62 0.51 3.69
N MET A 151 14.02 1.77 3.73
CA MET A 151 13.31 2.84 3.04
C MET A 151 13.39 2.62 1.54
N ASN A 152 12.25 2.71 0.86
CA ASN A 152 12.20 2.65 -0.57
C ASN A 152 12.78 3.94 -1.22
N PRO A 153 13.68 3.84 -2.22
CA PRO A 153 14.25 5.00 -2.91
C PRO A 153 13.21 5.92 -3.56
N LEU A 154 12.06 5.40 -4.02
CA LEU A 154 11.01 6.22 -4.63
C LEU A 154 10.44 7.25 -3.65
N TYR A 155 10.51 7.01 -2.34
CA TYR A 155 10.00 7.95 -1.35
C TYR A 155 10.73 9.30 -1.40
N SER A 156 12.06 9.31 -1.56
CA SER A 156 12.80 10.59 -1.61
C SER A 156 12.54 11.38 -2.89
N LYS A 157 12.15 10.70 -3.98
CA LYS A 157 11.95 11.32 -5.29
C LYS A 157 10.49 11.72 -5.57
N TYR A 158 9.53 10.93 -5.09
CA TYR A 158 8.13 11.00 -5.54
C TYR A 158 7.09 11.01 -4.41
N ARG A 159 7.48 11.19 -3.14
CA ARG A 159 6.52 11.26 -2.04
C ARG A 159 5.42 12.29 -2.33
N ILE A 160 4.22 11.97 -1.86
CA ILE A 160 3.13 12.93 -1.80
C ILE A 160 3.47 13.90 -0.66
N GLU A 161 3.37 15.20 -0.93
CA GLU A 161 3.58 16.20 0.12
C GLU A 161 2.32 16.31 0.98
N LEU A 162 2.48 16.49 2.29
CA LEU A 162 1.34 16.46 3.22
C LEU A 162 0.30 17.55 2.90
N ASN A 163 0.75 18.70 2.45
CA ASN A 163 -0.08 19.81 1.98
C ASN A 163 -0.93 19.46 0.75
N GLU A 164 -0.56 18.46 -0.04
CA GLU A 164 -1.36 18.00 -1.17
C GLU A 164 -2.56 17.14 -0.74
N LEU A 165 -2.53 16.65 0.51
CA LEU A 165 -3.53 15.81 1.16
C LEU A 165 -4.37 16.54 2.22
N LEU A 166 -4.19 17.85 2.38
CA LEU A 166 -5.00 18.75 3.24
C LEU A 166 -6.08 19.47 2.41
#